data_AF-A0A1Q3DWX0-F1
#
_entry.id   AF-A0A1Q3DWX0-F1
#
_cell.length_a   1.000
_cell.length_b   1.000
_cell.length_c   1.000
_cell.angle_alpha   90.00
_cell.angle_beta   90.00
_cell.angle_gamma   90.00
#
_symmetry.space_group_name_H-M   'P 1'
#
loop_
_entity.id
_entity.type
_entity.pdbx_description
1 polymer ?
#
loop_
_entity_poly.entity_id
_entity_poly.type
_entity_poly.pdbx_seq_one_letter_code
_entity_poly.pdbx_strand_id
1 'polypeptide(L)'
;MATYNRTSLPPPPEVIIYRYGDKLVYVKPAMEYEEAIELALQEFPVLKSIAAEKQSREHIAFYITNAMHGKRESICISKSAWKPCVSRMLRGEIVTIFVVDPSKEVTIQIEPPPQYLEVPESSSGRHTRKSRSTPPHSSRGNSCSRPHSPAGSVKSPDSLLTRRRSWFRR
;
A
#
# COMPACT_ATOMS: atom_id res chain seq x y z
N MET A 1 30.10 -22.45 -13.52
CA MET A 1 28.73 -21.89 -13.62
C MET A 1 28.52 -20.96 -12.44
N ALA A 2 28.36 -19.66 -12.69
CA ALA A 2 28.16 -18.67 -11.63
C ALA A 2 26.69 -18.69 -11.18
N THR A 3 26.44 -19.18 -9.97
CA THR A 3 25.14 -19.09 -9.29
C THR A 3 25.04 -17.72 -8.65
N TYR A 4 24.38 -16.77 -9.31
CA TYR A 4 24.05 -15.49 -8.69
C TYR A 4 22.92 -15.74 -7.69
N ASN A 5 23.23 -15.71 -6.40
CA ASN A 5 22.23 -15.69 -5.33
C ASN A 5 21.42 -14.40 -5.46
N ARG A 6 20.29 -14.48 -6.17
CA ARG A 6 19.42 -13.36 -6.54
C ARG A 6 18.53 -12.90 -5.38
N THR A 7 19.06 -12.87 -4.15
CA THR A 7 18.30 -12.61 -2.92
C THR A 7 18.85 -11.45 -2.09
N SER A 8 19.96 -10.80 -2.47
CA SER A 8 20.37 -9.57 -1.81
C SER A 8 19.45 -8.42 -2.25
N LEU A 9 18.73 -7.83 -1.30
CA LEU A 9 18.03 -6.58 -1.52
C LEU A 9 19.03 -5.54 -2.08
N PRO A 10 18.62 -4.69 -3.03
CA PRO A 10 19.48 -3.62 -3.51
C PRO A 10 19.91 -2.76 -2.32
N PRO A 11 21.16 -2.26 -2.30
CA PRO A 11 21.63 -1.38 -1.24
C PRO A 11 20.70 -0.15 -1.16
N PRO A 12 20.44 0.38 0.05
CA PRO A 12 19.63 1.58 0.21
C PRO A 12 20.16 2.72 -0.66
N PRO A 13 19.28 3.56 -1.22
CA PRO A 13 19.72 4.68 -2.05
C PRO A 13 20.54 5.66 -1.22
N GLU A 14 21.65 6.13 -1.78
CA GLU A 14 22.48 7.15 -1.11
C GLU A 14 21.89 8.55 -1.25
N VAL A 15 21.14 8.81 -2.33
CA VAL A 15 20.60 10.13 -2.68
C VAL A 15 19.21 9.98 -3.30
N ILE A 16 18.26 10.74 -2.79
CA ILE A 16 16.91 10.94 -3.34
C ILE A 16 16.68 12.41 -3.66
N ILE A 17 15.57 12.71 -4.36
CA ILE A 17 15.21 14.09 -4.72
C ILE A 17 13.93 14.47 -4.02
N TYR A 18 13.94 15.56 -3.26
CA TYR A 18 12.73 16.18 -2.75
C TYR A 18 12.22 17.22 -3.73
N ARG A 19 10.92 17.19 -4.00
CA ARG A 19 10.22 18.15 -4.86
C ARG A 19 9.17 18.90 -4.08
N TYR A 20 9.20 20.22 -4.13
CA TYR A 20 8.12 21.07 -3.64
C TYR A 20 7.80 22.15 -4.68
N GLY A 21 6.62 22.06 -5.29
CA GLY A 21 6.26 22.89 -6.46
C GLY A 21 7.23 22.65 -7.62
N ASP A 22 7.95 23.71 -8.00
CA ASP A 22 8.94 23.72 -9.08
C ASP A 22 10.38 23.53 -8.58
N LYS A 23 10.59 23.43 -7.26
CA LYS A 23 11.92 23.27 -6.68
C LYS A 23 12.24 21.80 -6.44
N LEU A 24 13.44 21.40 -6.82
CA LEU A 24 14.00 20.05 -6.66
C LEU A 24 15.31 20.16 -5.89
N VAL A 25 15.48 19.34 -4.85
CA VAL A 25 16.69 19.32 -4.02
C VAL A 25 17.16 17.87 -3.83
N TYR A 26 18.45 17.63 -4.03
CA TYR A 26 19.08 16.34 -3.74
C TYR A 26 19.34 16.23 -2.24
N VAL A 27 18.80 15.18 -1.62
CA VAL A 27 18.88 14.98 -0.17
C VAL A 27 19.31 13.56 0.13
N LYS A 28 20.07 13.38 1.21
CA LYS A 28 20.35 12.06 1.77
C LYS A 28 19.07 11.52 2.40
N PRO A 29 18.57 10.34 2.00
CA PRO A 29 17.33 9.81 2.54
C PRO A 29 17.44 9.56 4.05
N ALA A 30 16.51 10.14 4.80
CA ALA A 30 16.32 9.83 6.21
C ALA A 30 15.52 8.53 6.37
N MET A 31 15.95 7.67 7.29
CA MET A 31 15.26 6.40 7.57
C MET A 31 14.01 6.59 8.43
N GLU A 32 14.00 7.65 9.23
CA GLU A 32 12.89 8.02 10.09
C GLU A 32 12.08 9.16 9.44
N TYR A 33 10.76 9.08 9.57
CA TYR A 33 9.84 10.01 8.90
C TYR A 33 9.97 11.44 9.45
N GLU A 34 10.16 11.60 10.76
CA GLU A 34 10.29 12.92 11.38
C GLU A 34 11.58 13.63 10.95
N GLU A 35 12.68 12.88 10.84
CA GLU A 35 13.95 13.39 10.32
C GLU A 35 13.80 13.84 8.85
N ALA A 36 13.02 13.11 8.05
CA ALA A 36 12.69 13.52 6.69
C ALA A 36 11.92 14.84 6.64
N ILE A 37 10.99 15.08 7.58
CA ILE A 37 10.28 16.36 7.71
C ILE A 37 11.27 17.47 8.07
N GLU A 38 12.16 17.24 9.04
CA GLU A 38 13.15 18.23 9.46
C GLU A 38 14.08 18.62 8.31
N LEU A 39 14.57 17.64 7.56
CA LEU A 39 15.35 17.88 6.34
C LEU A 39 14.55 18.68 5.30
N ALA A 40 13.29 18.33 5.07
CA ALA A 40 12.43 19.08 4.16
C ALA A 40 12.24 20.55 4.62
N LEU A 41 12.03 20.79 5.91
CA LEU A 41 11.91 22.14 6.47
C LEU A 41 13.20 22.94 6.39
N GLN A 42 14.35 22.28 6.52
CA GLN A 42 15.67 22.88 6.39
C GLN A 42 15.95 23.30 4.95
N GLU A 43 15.68 22.42 3.98
CA GLU A 43 15.96 22.67 2.56
C GLU A 43 14.92 23.59 1.89
N PHE A 44 13.67 23.58 2.37
CA PHE A 44 12.59 24.41 1.84
C PHE A 44 12.12 25.44 2.89
N PRO A 45 12.70 26.66 2.92
CA PRO A 45 12.31 27.69 3.89
C PRO A 45 10.84 28.12 3.75
N VAL A 46 10.24 27.94 2.57
CA VAL A 46 8.80 28.19 2.34
C VAL A 46 7.93 27.25 3.20
N LEU A 47 8.33 25.98 3.34
CA LEU A 47 7.65 25.03 4.21
C LEU A 47 7.78 25.44 5.68
N LYS A 48 8.93 26.01 6.08
CA LYS A 48 9.15 26.51 7.44
C LYS A 48 8.20 27.67 7.79
N SER A 49 7.97 28.61 6.87
CA SER A 49 6.99 29.68 7.06
C SER A 49 5.58 29.13 7.27
N ILE A 50 5.17 28.17 6.43
CA ILE A 50 3.84 27.55 6.51
C ILE A 50 3.69 26.73 7.80
N ALA A 51 4.73 25.98 8.18
CA ALA A 51 4.73 25.19 9.41
C ALA A 51 4.73 26.06 10.67
N ALA A 52 5.35 27.24 10.62
CA ALA A 52 5.31 28.21 11.72
C ALA A 52 3.94 28.87 11.85
N GLU A 53 3.29 29.20 10.73
CA GLU A 53 1.95 29.80 10.72
C GLU A 53 0.86 28.82 11.17
N LYS A 54 0.88 27.60 10.65
CA LYS A 54 -0.15 26.57 10.91
C LYS A 54 0.19 25.64 12.08
N GLN A 55 1.36 25.83 12.68
CA GLN A 55 1.86 25.15 13.89
C GLN A 55 1.78 23.61 13.88
N SER A 56 1.71 22.99 12.70
CA SER A 56 1.52 21.55 12.58
C SER A 56 2.43 20.96 11.52
N ARG A 57 3.55 20.39 12.00
CA ARG A 57 4.45 19.53 11.20
C ARG A 57 3.70 18.34 10.59
N GLU A 58 2.56 17.98 11.19
CA GLU A 58 1.66 16.90 10.79
C GLU A 58 0.98 17.13 9.43
N HIS A 59 0.98 18.37 8.92
CA HIS A 59 0.39 18.68 7.62
C HIS A 59 1.33 18.41 6.43
N ILE A 60 2.58 18.04 6.69
CA ILE A 60 3.54 17.72 5.63
C ILE A 60 3.43 16.25 5.28
N ALA A 61 3.06 15.97 4.04
CA ALA A 61 2.91 14.62 3.51
C ALA A 61 3.83 14.40 2.31
N PHE A 62 4.38 13.19 2.21
CA PHE A 62 5.27 12.79 1.13
C PHE A 62 4.54 11.87 0.15
N TYR A 63 4.75 12.11 -1.14
CA TYR A 63 4.14 11.37 -2.23
C TYR A 63 5.19 10.88 -3.21
N ILE A 64 5.00 9.70 -3.79
CA ILE A 64 5.79 9.19 -4.91
C ILE A 64 4.89 9.04 -6.12
N THR A 65 5.43 9.32 -7.31
CA THR A 65 4.71 9.06 -8.56
C THR A 65 4.98 7.62 -9.00
N ASN A 66 3.93 6.80 -9.09
CA ASN A 66 4.04 5.45 -9.60
C ASN A 66 3.12 5.27 -10.81
N ALA A 67 3.51 4.41 -11.74
CA ALA A 67 2.68 4.04 -12.88
C ALA A 67 1.77 2.88 -12.48
N MET A 68 0.51 3.16 -12.16
CA MET A 68 -0.52 2.15 -11.91
C MET A 68 -1.50 2.12 -13.08
N HIS A 69 -1.78 0.93 -13.63
CA HIS A 69 -2.71 0.75 -14.75
C HIS A 69 -2.45 1.65 -15.98
N GLY A 70 -1.18 1.93 -16.28
CA GLY A 70 -0.78 2.78 -17.40
C GLY A 70 -0.97 4.29 -17.17
N LYS A 71 -1.41 4.70 -15.97
CA LYS A 71 -1.48 6.11 -15.55
C LYS A 71 -0.45 6.38 -14.47
N ARG A 72 0.09 7.61 -14.46
CA ARG A 72 0.96 8.07 -13.37
C ARG A 72 0.09 8.63 -12.27
N GLU A 73 0.13 7.98 -11.12
CA GLU A 73 -0.64 8.37 -9.94
C GLU A 73 0.33 8.72 -8.80
N SER A 74 -0.03 9.76 -8.04
CA SER A 74 0.70 10.15 -6.83
C SER A 74 0.19 9.35 -5.64
N ILE A 75 1.07 8.57 -5.02
CA ILE A 75 0.76 7.73 -3.88
C ILE A 75 1.35 8.36 -2.64
N CYS A 76 0.51 8.61 -1.63
CA CYS A 76 0.95 9.11 -0.32
C CYS A 76 1.71 8.01 0.44
N ILE A 77 2.85 8.36 1.03
CA ILE A 77 3.62 7.48 1.91
C ILE A 77 3.24 7.81 3.36
N SER A 78 2.65 6.85 4.05
CA SER A 78 2.39 7.00 5.49
C SER A 78 3.68 6.90 6.32
N LYS A 79 3.64 7.47 7.53
CA LYS A 79 4.75 7.38 8.50
C LYS A 79 5.23 5.94 8.76
N SER A 80 4.31 4.97 8.82
CA SER A 80 4.64 3.55 9.02
C SER A 80 5.27 2.88 7.79
N ALA A 81 4.91 3.33 6.59
CA ALA A 81 5.44 2.81 5.33
C ALA A 81 6.72 3.50 4.87
N TRP A 82 7.11 4.62 5.51
CA TRP A 82 8.27 5.43 5.13
C TRP A 82 9.56 4.61 5.04
N LYS A 83 9.98 4.01 6.15
CA LYS A 83 11.23 3.26 6.25
C LYS A 83 11.37 2.12 5.21
N PRO A 84 10.37 1.23 5.03
CA PRO A 84 10.45 0.20 3.98
C PRO A 84 10.25 0.75 2.56
N CYS A 85 9.69 1.94 2.39
CA CYS A 85 9.59 2.60 1.09
C CYS A 85 10.97 3.16 0.69
N VAL A 86 11.53 4.03 1.53
CA VAL A 86 12.82 4.71 1.30
C VAL A 86 13.98 3.73 1.16
N SER A 87 13.99 2.63 1.92
CA SER A 87 15.05 1.61 1.81
C SER A 87 15.08 0.90 0.46
N ARG A 88 13.97 0.90 -0.28
CA ARG A 88 13.83 0.27 -1.60
C ARG A 88 13.76 1.28 -2.74
N MET A 89 13.80 2.58 -2.44
CA MET A 89 13.81 3.61 -3.45
C MET A 89 15.07 3.54 -4.31
N LEU A 90 14.94 3.95 -5.56
CA LEU A 90 16.07 4.03 -6.48
C LEU A 90 16.82 5.35 -6.26
N ARG A 91 18.12 5.35 -6.59
CA ARG A 91 18.92 6.57 -6.58
C ARG A 91 18.32 7.59 -7.54
N GLY A 92 18.09 8.81 -7.06
CA GLY A 92 17.49 9.89 -7.85
C GLY A 92 15.98 9.81 -8.01
N GLU A 93 15.30 8.92 -7.27
CA GLU A 93 13.84 8.88 -7.23
C GLU A 93 13.27 10.15 -6.57
N ILE A 94 12.13 10.62 -7.08
CA ILE A 94 11.54 11.91 -6.71
C ILE A 94 10.41 11.69 -5.70
N VAL A 95 10.58 12.25 -4.51
CA VAL A 95 9.54 12.37 -3.49
C VAL A 95 8.95 13.78 -3.57
N THR A 96 7.66 13.86 -3.87
CA THR A 96 6.92 15.12 -3.92
C THR A 96 6.34 15.42 -2.54
N ILE A 97 6.61 16.61 -2.04
CA ILE A 97 6.13 17.10 -0.75
C ILE A 97 4.86 17.90 -1.01
N PHE A 98 3.80 17.58 -0.27
CA PHE A 98 2.55 18.33 -0.27
C PHE A 98 2.22 18.79 1.16
N VAL A 99 1.62 19.97 1.27
CA VAL A 99 1.04 20.46 2.51
C VAL A 99 -0.46 20.18 2.46
N VAL A 100 -0.92 19.30 3.34
CA VAL A 100 -2.32 18.91 3.45
C VAL A 100 -2.98 19.80 4.49
N ASP A 101 -3.91 20.64 4.04
CA ASP A 101 -4.73 21.45 4.94
C ASP A 101 -5.91 20.61 5.44
N PRO A 102 -6.04 20.35 6.76
CA PRO A 102 -7.16 19.56 7.28
C PRO A 102 -8.50 20.27 7.08
N SER A 103 -8.49 21.60 7.00
CA SER A 103 -9.68 22.42 6.75
C SER A 103 -10.16 22.36 5.30
N LYS A 104 -9.32 21.89 4.37
CA LYS A 104 -9.75 21.51 3.02
C LYS A 104 -10.14 20.03 3.08
N GLU A 105 -11.18 19.74 3.86
CA GLU A 105 -11.88 18.47 3.68
C GLU A 105 -12.20 18.35 2.20
N VAL A 106 -11.58 17.36 1.56
CA VAL A 106 -12.04 16.90 0.26
C VAL A 106 -13.51 16.60 0.49
N THR A 107 -14.38 17.46 -0.03
CA THR A 107 -15.79 17.16 -0.16
C THR A 107 -15.83 15.98 -1.12
N ILE A 108 -15.65 14.77 -0.57
CA ILE A 108 -16.08 13.55 -1.22
C ILE A 108 -17.56 13.86 -1.38
N GLN A 109 -17.97 14.21 -2.59
CA GLN A 109 -19.37 14.19 -2.96
C GLN A 109 -19.77 12.74 -2.79
N ILE A 110 -20.18 12.40 -1.57
CA ILE A 110 -20.91 11.19 -1.27
C ILE A 110 -22.23 11.47 -1.98
N GLU A 111 -22.27 11.12 -3.26
CA GLU A 111 -23.51 11.01 -3.99
C GLU A 111 -24.42 10.16 -3.11
N PRO A 112 -25.61 10.65 -2.74
CA PRO A 112 -26.51 9.89 -1.89
C PRO A 112 -26.67 8.50 -2.52
N PRO A 113 -26.71 7.43 -1.70
CA PRO A 113 -26.85 6.08 -2.23
C PRO A 113 -28.03 6.07 -3.20
N PRO A 114 -27.90 5.41 -4.38
CA PRO A 114 -28.94 5.44 -5.40
C PRO A 114 -30.27 5.06 -4.76
N GLN A 115 -31.27 5.93 -4.93
CA GLN A 115 -32.60 5.69 -4.42
C GLN A 115 -33.19 4.53 -5.22
N TYR A 116 -33.15 3.33 -4.64
CA TYR A 116 -33.79 2.17 -5.21
C TYR A 116 -35.28 2.49 -5.35
N LEU A 117 -35.80 2.40 -6.57
CA LEU A 117 -37.23 2.46 -6.84
C LEU A 117 -37.91 1.46 -5.90
N GLU A 118 -38.77 1.98 -5.02
CA GLU A 118 -39.63 1.16 -4.17
C GLU A 118 -40.43 0.25 -5.09
N VAL A 119 -40.12 -1.04 -5.06
CA VAL A 119 -40.87 -2.05 -5.80
C VAL A 119 -42.27 -2.04 -5.21
N PRO A 120 -43.32 -1.73 -5.99
CA PRO A 120 -44.69 -1.75 -5.49
C PRO A 120 -44.95 -3.10 -4.83
N GLU A 121 -45.34 -3.08 -3.56
CA GLU A 121 -45.71 -4.30 -2.84
C GLU A 121 -46.87 -4.95 -3.61
N SER A 122 -46.56 -6.01 -4.35
CA SER A 122 -47.60 -6.86 -4.95
C SER A 122 -48.38 -7.45 -3.79
N SER A 123 -49.60 -6.95 -3.60
CA SER A 123 -50.58 -7.45 -2.65
C SER A 123 -50.99 -8.88 -3.02
N SER A 124 -50.10 -9.85 -2.80
CA SER A 124 -50.37 -11.27 -2.95
C SER A 124 -50.13 -11.94 -1.62
N GLY A 125 -51.22 -12.13 -0.89
CA GLY A 125 -51.51 -13.38 -0.20
C GLY A 125 -50.57 -13.80 0.93
N ARG A 126 -51.12 -13.75 2.15
CA ARG A 126 -50.82 -14.64 3.29
C ARG A 126 -49.97 -15.87 2.93
N HIS A 127 -48.71 -15.89 3.39
CA HIS A 127 -48.08 -17.14 3.84
C HIS A 127 -47.27 -16.88 5.10
N THR A 128 -47.87 -17.26 6.24
CA THR A 128 -47.19 -17.48 7.51
C THR A 128 -46.17 -18.60 7.36
N ARG A 129 -44.91 -18.26 7.06
CA ARG A 129 -43.79 -19.19 7.26
C ARG A 129 -43.12 -18.88 8.59
N LYS A 130 -43.44 -19.74 9.56
CA LYS A 130 -42.80 -19.84 10.87
C LYS A 130 -41.27 -19.87 10.71
N SER A 131 -40.60 -18.82 11.16
CA SER A 131 -39.16 -18.83 11.39
C SER A 131 -38.86 -19.80 12.53
N ARG A 132 -38.37 -20.99 12.16
CA ARG A 132 -37.90 -22.01 13.10
C ARG A 132 -36.43 -21.68 13.39
N SER A 133 -36.18 -21.04 14.52
CA SER A 133 -34.84 -20.84 15.08
C SER A 133 -34.27 -22.20 15.49
N THR A 134 -33.37 -22.74 14.68
CA THR A 134 -32.44 -23.79 15.12
C THR A 134 -31.09 -23.14 15.38
N PRO A 135 -30.56 -23.16 16.62
CA PRO A 135 -29.20 -22.73 16.89
C PRO A 135 -28.21 -23.75 16.30
N PRO A 136 -27.14 -23.32 15.62
CA PRO A 136 -26.08 -24.25 15.27
C PRO A 136 -25.33 -24.67 16.54
N HIS A 137 -25.38 -25.98 16.80
CA HIS A 137 -24.56 -26.66 17.79
C HIS A 137 -23.08 -26.32 17.61
N SER A 138 -22.45 -25.87 18.71
CA SER A 138 -21.02 -25.85 18.88
C SER A 138 -20.48 -27.28 19.01
N SER A 139 -20.10 -27.91 17.90
CA SER A 139 -19.14 -29.02 17.92
C SER A 139 -17.75 -28.42 17.79
N ARG A 140 -16.98 -28.39 18.89
CA ARG A 140 -15.98 -29.42 19.23
C ARG A 140 -14.96 -29.64 18.10
N GLY A 141 -13.73 -29.19 18.37
CA GLY A 141 -12.52 -29.89 17.99
C GLY A 141 -11.98 -29.57 16.61
N ASN A 142 -10.81 -28.92 16.57
CA ASN A 142 -9.61 -29.65 16.20
C ASN A 142 -8.37 -28.81 16.48
N SER A 143 -7.71 -29.18 17.57
CA SER A 143 -6.27 -29.14 17.74
C SER A 143 -5.59 -29.75 16.52
N CYS A 144 -5.14 -28.92 15.59
CA CYS A 144 -4.30 -29.36 14.48
C CYS A 144 -2.83 -29.21 14.91
N SER A 145 -2.31 -30.35 15.35
CA SER A 145 -0.91 -30.65 15.58
C SER A 145 -0.09 -30.32 14.34
N ARG A 146 1.01 -29.60 14.55
CA ARG A 146 2.12 -29.48 13.60
C ARG A 146 2.63 -30.89 13.23
N PRO A 147 2.73 -31.26 11.94
CA PRO A 147 3.62 -32.34 11.54
C PRO A 147 5.00 -31.78 11.21
N HIS A 148 5.97 -32.55 11.67
CA HIS A 148 7.39 -32.40 11.50
C HIS A 148 7.85 -32.40 10.03
N SER A 149 9.00 -31.77 9.82
CA SER A 149 9.86 -31.87 8.65
C SER A 149 10.00 -33.30 8.11
N PRO A 150 10.11 -33.48 6.78
CA PRO A 150 10.87 -34.56 6.20
C PRO A 150 12.28 -34.07 5.89
N ALA A 151 13.25 -34.69 6.56
CA ALA A 151 14.65 -34.70 6.18
C ALA A 151 14.84 -35.34 4.81
N GLY A 152 16.01 -35.08 4.22
CA GLY A 152 16.30 -35.26 2.81
C GLY A 152 16.15 -36.67 2.24
N SER A 153 15.96 -36.71 0.93
CA SER A 153 16.30 -37.86 0.10
C SER A 153 17.11 -37.41 -1.11
N VAL A 154 18.16 -38.16 -1.36
CA VAL A 154 19.25 -37.91 -2.29
C VAL A 154 18.97 -38.76 -3.54
N LYS A 155 19.35 -38.23 -4.71
CA LYS A 155 19.56 -38.91 -6.02
C LYS A 155 18.31 -39.27 -6.83
N SER A 156 18.12 -38.61 -7.97
CA SER A 156 18.65 -39.14 -9.25
C SER A 156 18.36 -38.20 -10.45
N PRO A 157 19.20 -38.25 -11.51
CA PRO A 157 19.07 -37.47 -12.73
C PRO A 157 18.15 -38.17 -13.76
N ASP A 158 17.88 -37.48 -14.86
CA ASP A 158 17.17 -37.92 -16.07
C ASP A 158 15.65 -38.12 -15.98
N SER A 159 14.91 -37.09 -16.39
CA SER A 159 13.92 -37.28 -17.46
C SER A 159 13.60 -35.94 -18.15
N LEU A 160 14.03 -35.86 -19.40
CA LEU A 160 13.47 -34.98 -20.41
C LEU A 160 11.98 -35.30 -20.55
N LEU A 161 11.12 -34.27 -20.49
CA LEU A 161 9.96 -34.03 -21.36
C LEU A 161 9.00 -33.01 -20.70
N THR A 162 9.09 -31.77 -21.20
CA THR A 162 7.96 -30.89 -21.55
C THR A 162 6.67 -30.98 -20.72
N ARG A 163 6.43 -29.98 -19.87
CA ARG A 163 5.07 -29.48 -19.62
C ARG A 163 5.04 -27.98 -19.30
N ARG A 164 5.11 -27.16 -20.35
CA ARG A 164 4.71 -25.75 -20.32
C ARG A 164 3.20 -25.67 -20.02
N ARG A 165 2.82 -25.12 -18.87
CA ARG A 165 1.44 -24.64 -18.62
C ARG A 165 1.38 -23.15 -18.98
N SER A 166 0.80 -22.84 -20.13
CA SER A 166 0.47 -21.47 -20.55
C SER A 166 -0.86 -21.04 -19.92
N TRP A 167 -0.86 -19.89 -19.26
CA TRP A 167 -2.04 -19.30 -18.60
C TRP A 167 -2.78 -18.25 -19.44
N PHE A 168 -2.43 -18.08 -20.72
CA PHE A 168 -3.15 -17.20 -21.63
C PHE A 168 -4.05 -18.03 -22.54
N ARG A 169 -5.36 -17.93 -22.33
CA ARG A 169 -6.35 -18.07 -23.40
C ARG A 169 -6.81 -16.67 -23.81
N ARG A 170 -7.04 -16.53 -25.11
CA ARG A 170 -7.49 -15.33 -25.83
C ARG A 170 -8.72 -14.69 -25.22
#